data_AF-A0A958WRT7-F1
#
_entry.id   AF-A0A958WRT7-F1
#
_cell.length_a   1.000
_cell.length_b   1.000
_cell.length_c   1.000
_cell.angle_alpha   90.00
_cell.angle_beta   90.00
_cell.angle_gamma   90.00
#
_symmetry.space_group_name_H-M   'P 1'
#
loop_
_entity.id
_entity.type
_entity.pdbx_description
1 polymer ?
#
loop_
_entity_poly.entity_id
_entity_poly.type
_entity_poly.pdbx_seq_one_letter_code
_entity_poly.pdbx_strand_id
1 'polypeptide(L)'
;PSPQHTERWHACELFEEDGVIMFSSEQLMAGFVKPARYFNIGLYEYARVFQRCNPQIAFPVFDEYIWDKLERISGFSLENIEKWIGLPAIDPLGVAVSHFFIFPEKFKDILPGEFAALSKIFNPCF
;
A
#
# COMPACT_ATOMS: atom_id res chain seq x y z
N PRO A 1 12.32 -2.73 15.61
CA PRO A 1 13.09 -1.51 15.86
C PRO A 1 14.00 -1.25 14.67
N SER A 2 14.12 0.01 14.28
CA SER A 2 14.93 0.53 13.17
C SER A 2 15.54 1.87 13.56
N PRO A 3 16.39 2.48 12.72
CA PRO A 3 16.91 3.82 12.97
C PRO A 3 15.81 4.90 13.22
N GLN A 4 14.68 4.88 12.51
CA GLN A 4 13.58 5.85 12.75
C GLN A 4 12.61 5.41 13.85
N HIS A 5 12.50 4.10 14.09
CA HIS A 5 11.58 3.53 15.06
C HIS A 5 12.33 2.65 16.06
N THR A 6 13.06 3.29 16.97
CA THR A 6 13.95 2.62 17.94
C THR A 6 13.22 1.69 18.91
N GLU A 7 11.94 1.94 19.19
CA GLU A 7 11.15 1.21 20.19
C GLU A 7 10.03 0.33 19.60
N ARG A 8 9.76 0.40 18.29
CA ARG A 8 8.64 -0.31 17.65
C ARG A 8 9.10 -1.34 16.63
N TRP A 9 8.57 -2.55 16.73
CA TRP A 9 8.67 -3.55 15.68
C TRP A 9 7.69 -3.20 14.57
N HIS A 10 8.16 -3.22 13.33
CA HIS A 10 7.33 -2.94 12.17
C HIS A 10 7.73 -3.84 11.01
N ALA A 11 6.76 -4.10 10.13
CA ALA A 11 6.90 -5.00 9.01
C ALA A 11 7.66 -4.36 7.84
N CYS A 12 7.55 -3.04 7.69
CA CYS A 12 8.24 -2.30 6.65
C CYS A 12 8.49 -0.85 7.07
N GLU A 13 9.51 -0.25 6.48
CA GLU A 13 9.84 1.16 6.63
C GLU A 13 10.54 1.65 5.37
N LEU A 14 10.19 2.87 4.94
CA LEU A 14 10.93 3.63 3.95
C LEU A 14 11.91 4.55 4.69
N PHE A 15 13.20 4.23 4.65
CA PHE A 15 14.25 5.06 5.25
C PHE A 15 14.80 6.02 4.21
N GLU A 16 14.24 7.24 4.19
CA GLU A 16 14.47 8.22 3.12
C GLU A 16 15.91 8.73 3.06
N GLU A 17 16.58 8.87 4.20
CA GLU A 17 17.93 9.42 4.31
C GLU A 17 18.95 8.58 3.54
N ASP A 18 18.85 7.26 3.66
CA ASP A 18 19.74 6.32 2.95
C ASP A 18 19.15 5.79 1.63
N GLY A 19 17.90 6.17 1.29
CA GLY A 19 17.23 5.71 0.08
C GLY A 19 16.94 4.21 0.05
N VAL A 20 16.68 3.60 1.21
CA VAL A 20 16.43 2.15 1.35
C VAL A 20 15.02 1.85 1.85
N ILE A 21 14.56 0.64 1.56
CA ILE A 21 13.34 0.08 2.15
C ILE A 21 13.75 -1.11 3.00
N MET A 22 13.26 -1.15 4.23
CA MET A 22 13.42 -2.28 5.13
C MET A 22 12.14 -3.11 5.16
N PHE A 23 12.29 -4.42 5.21
CA PHE A 23 11.17 -5.35 5.31
C PHE A 23 11.46 -6.47 6.32
N SER A 24 10.42 -6.86 7.06
CA SER A 24 10.32 -8.19 7.67
C SER A 24 10.14 -9.21 6.54
N SER A 25 11.13 -10.10 6.38
CA SER A 25 11.12 -11.10 5.31
C SER A 25 9.90 -12.03 5.41
N GLU A 26 9.53 -12.45 6.62
CA GLU A 26 8.36 -13.32 6.85
C GLU A 26 7.07 -12.65 6.37
N GLN A 27 6.83 -11.40 6.78
CA GLN A 27 5.61 -10.67 6.42
C GLN A 27 5.58 -10.28 4.94
N LEU A 28 6.74 -9.94 4.37
CA LEU A 28 6.89 -9.71 2.93
C LEU A 28 6.50 -10.97 2.15
N MET A 29 7.08 -12.11 2.50
CA MET A 29 6.79 -13.39 1.84
C MET A 29 5.33 -13.81 2.05
N ALA A 30 4.75 -13.61 3.23
CA ALA A 30 3.34 -13.89 3.47
C ALA A 30 2.42 -13.09 2.53
N GLY A 31 2.71 -11.80 2.33
CA GLY A 31 1.98 -10.93 1.42
C GLY A 31 2.08 -11.31 -0.05
N PHE A 32 3.19 -11.90 -0.50
CA PHE A 32 3.35 -12.38 -1.88
C PHE A 32 2.78 -13.79 -2.11
N VAL A 33 2.96 -14.69 -1.15
CA VAL A 33 2.54 -16.10 -1.29
C VAL A 33 1.05 -16.26 -1.02
N LYS A 34 0.47 -15.42 -0.14
CA LYS A 34 -0.95 -15.49 0.27
C LYS A 34 -1.58 -14.09 0.27
N PRO A 35 -1.61 -13.39 -0.88
CA PRO A 35 -1.95 -11.96 -0.96
C PRO A 35 -3.41 -11.64 -0.59
N ALA A 36 -4.34 -12.58 -0.78
CA ALA A 36 -5.72 -12.40 -0.36
C ALA A 36 -5.94 -12.55 1.16
N ARG A 37 -4.92 -13.03 1.89
CA ARG A 37 -5.00 -13.30 3.34
C ARG A 37 -4.11 -12.39 4.18
N TYR A 38 -2.99 -11.93 3.62
CA TYR A 38 -2.05 -11.06 4.32
C TYR A 38 -1.82 -9.80 3.51
N PHE A 39 -1.81 -8.65 4.19
CA PHE A 39 -1.58 -7.37 3.55
C PHE A 39 -0.17 -7.33 2.93
N ASN A 40 -0.10 -6.98 1.65
CA ASN A 40 1.15 -6.99 0.89
C ASN A 40 1.94 -5.69 1.12
N ILE A 41 2.86 -5.75 2.07
CA ILE A 41 3.76 -4.64 2.45
C ILE A 41 4.75 -4.28 1.34
N GLY A 42 5.09 -5.22 0.45
CA GLY A 42 5.99 -4.96 -0.68
C GLY A 42 5.35 -4.02 -1.70
N LEU A 43 4.10 -4.28 -2.08
CA LEU A 43 3.33 -3.41 -2.97
C LEU A 43 3.00 -2.06 -2.31
N TYR A 44 2.74 -2.06 -1.00
CA TYR A 44 2.52 -0.85 -0.22
C TYR A 44 3.75 0.09 -0.29
N GLU A 45 4.94 -0.41 0.02
CA GLU A 45 6.15 0.42 -0.03
C GLU A 45 6.58 0.75 -1.46
N TYR A 46 6.37 -0.17 -2.41
CA TYR A 46 6.58 0.10 -3.84
C TYR A 46 5.79 1.34 -4.28
N ALA A 47 4.51 1.43 -3.90
CA ALA A 47 3.66 2.56 -4.26
C ALA A 47 4.17 3.89 -3.67
N ARG A 48 4.56 3.88 -2.40
CA ARG A 48 5.11 5.05 -1.70
C ARG A 48 6.39 5.55 -2.37
N VAL A 49 7.32 4.63 -2.66
CA VAL A 49 8.56 4.95 -3.37
C VAL A 49 8.28 5.44 -4.78
N PHE A 50 7.38 4.77 -5.51
CA PHE A 50 7.04 5.14 -6.87
C PHE A 50 6.46 6.55 -6.96
N GLN A 51 5.54 6.92 -6.05
CA GLN A 51 5.02 8.29 -5.97
C GLN A 51 6.15 9.30 -5.73
N ARG A 52 7.05 9.01 -4.80
CA ARG A 52 8.18 9.89 -4.47
C ARG A 52 9.16 10.06 -5.63
N CYS A 53 9.44 9.00 -6.37
CA CYS A 53 10.31 9.04 -7.54
C CYS A 53 9.68 9.74 -8.75
N ASN A 54 8.35 9.95 -8.74
CA ASN A 54 7.61 10.52 -9.86
C ASN A 54 6.67 11.65 -9.40
N PRO A 55 7.20 12.75 -8.81
CA PRO A 55 6.38 13.83 -8.25
C PRO A 55 5.51 14.58 -9.28
N GLN A 56 5.83 14.44 -10.57
CA GLN A 56 5.06 15.00 -11.68
C GLN A 56 3.78 14.21 -12.00
N ILE A 57 3.66 12.97 -11.52
CA ILE A 57 2.48 12.14 -11.77
C ILE A 57 1.39 12.52 -10.77
N ALA A 58 0.21 12.86 -11.28
CA ALA A 58 -0.97 13.11 -10.46
C ALA A 58 -1.61 11.79 -10.03
N PHE A 59 -1.43 11.41 -8.77
CA PHE A 59 -2.11 10.29 -8.15
C PHE A 59 -3.54 10.66 -7.73
N PRO A 60 -4.44 9.66 -7.57
CA PRO A 60 -5.78 9.92 -7.04
C PRO A 60 -5.71 10.57 -5.65
N VAL A 61 -6.62 11.51 -5.42
CA VAL A 61 -6.82 12.13 -4.10
C VAL A 61 -8.02 11.45 -3.45
N PHE A 62 -7.86 11.06 -2.19
CA PHE A 62 -8.86 10.29 -1.47
C PHE A 62 -9.69 11.17 -0.54
N ASP A 63 -10.97 10.83 -0.42
CA ASP A 63 -11.89 11.44 0.54
C ASP A 63 -11.80 10.78 1.92
N GLU A 64 -12.51 11.34 2.89
CA GLU A 64 -12.56 10.83 4.27
C GLU A 64 -13.13 9.40 4.39
N TYR A 65 -13.88 8.94 3.39
CA TYR A 65 -14.50 7.60 3.34
C TYR A 65 -13.61 6.53 2.69
N ILE A 66 -12.37 6.86 2.35
CA ILE A 66 -11.50 5.93 1.62
C ILE A 66 -11.24 4.64 2.39
N TRP A 67 -11.09 4.70 3.71
CA TRP A 67 -10.82 3.51 4.53
C TRP A 67 -11.97 2.50 4.47
N ASP A 68 -13.22 2.97 4.51
CA ASP A 68 -14.39 2.10 4.35
C ASP A 68 -14.42 1.41 2.97
N LYS A 69 -14.03 2.15 1.92
CA LYS A 69 -13.97 1.61 0.55
C LYS A 69 -12.84 0.60 0.41
N LEU A 70 -11.65 0.88 0.94
CA LEU A 70 -10.49 -0.01 0.92
C LEU A 70 -10.75 -1.31 1.70
N GLU A 71 -11.38 -1.21 2.88
CA GLU A 71 -11.79 -2.39 3.66
C GLU A 71 -12.81 -3.23 2.89
N ARG A 72 -13.79 -2.63 2.20
CA ARG A 72 -14.74 -3.39 1.37
C ARG A 72 -14.07 -4.11 0.19
N ILE A 73 -12.95 -3.58 -0.32
CA ILE A 73 -12.19 -4.20 -1.42
C ILE A 73 -11.45 -5.45 -0.93
N SER A 74 -10.70 -5.35 0.16
CA SER A 74 -9.79 -6.42 0.61
C SER A 74 -10.31 -7.26 1.77
N GLY A 75 -11.20 -6.71 2.59
CA GLY A 75 -11.55 -7.23 3.91
C GLY A 75 -10.55 -6.86 5.02
N PHE A 76 -9.53 -6.06 4.73
CA PHE A 76 -8.56 -5.60 5.73
C PHE A 76 -8.99 -4.25 6.30
N SER A 77 -9.34 -4.22 7.58
CA SER A 77 -9.59 -2.97 8.30
C SER A 77 -8.29 -2.17 8.50
N LEU A 78 -8.41 -0.85 8.66
CA LEU A 78 -7.28 0.03 8.96
C LEU A 78 -6.52 -0.46 10.21
N GLU A 79 -7.24 -0.82 11.28
CA GLU A 79 -6.64 -1.34 12.52
C GLU A 79 -5.80 -2.61 12.27
N ASN A 80 -6.30 -3.53 11.42
CA ASN A 80 -5.56 -4.73 11.08
C ASN A 80 -4.30 -4.43 10.25
N ILE A 81 -4.36 -3.44 9.35
CA ILE A 81 -3.20 -2.99 8.57
C ILE A 81 -2.18 -2.31 9.48
N GLU A 82 -2.61 -1.40 10.37
CA GLU A 82 -1.76 -0.75 11.37
C GLU A 82 -1.07 -1.78 12.26
N LYS A 83 -1.81 -2.79 12.73
CA LYS A 83 -1.26 -3.88 13.54
C LYS A 83 -0.30 -4.77 12.74
N TRP A 84 -0.62 -5.06 11.48
CA TRP A 84 0.24 -5.86 10.61
C TRP A 84 1.56 -5.14 10.30
N ILE A 85 1.50 -3.84 10.02
CA ILE A 85 2.68 -3.01 9.77
C ILE A 85 3.41 -2.68 11.06
N GLY A 86 2.71 -2.53 12.19
CA GLY A 86 3.29 -2.12 13.47
C GLY A 86 3.51 -0.61 13.61
N LEU A 87 2.92 0.20 12.74
CA LEU A 87 3.02 1.68 12.76
C LEU A 87 1.63 2.32 12.63
N PRO A 88 1.33 3.38 13.42
CA PRO A 88 0.16 4.23 13.20
C PRO A 88 0.44 5.20 12.05
N ALA A 89 -0.62 5.72 11.41
CA ALA A 89 -0.56 6.63 10.24
C ALA A 89 -0.15 5.94 8.91
N ILE A 90 -0.99 4.99 8.48
CA ILE A 90 -0.84 4.29 7.21
C ILE A 90 -1.18 5.21 6.03
N ASP A 91 -0.37 5.17 4.98
CA ASP A 91 -0.63 5.90 3.74
C ASP A 91 -1.78 5.24 2.93
N PRO A 92 -2.93 5.93 2.73
CA PRO A 92 -4.03 5.38 1.97
C PRO A 92 -3.67 5.11 0.50
N LEU A 93 -2.73 5.85 -0.10
CA LEU A 93 -2.30 5.59 -1.48
C LEU A 93 -1.55 4.27 -1.58
N GLY A 94 -0.60 4.01 -0.68
CA GLY A 94 0.09 2.73 -0.63
C GLY A 94 -0.87 1.55 -0.49
N VAL A 95 -1.90 1.68 0.36
CA VAL A 95 -2.92 0.64 0.55
C VAL A 95 -3.76 0.48 -0.72
N ALA A 96 -4.21 1.58 -1.32
CA ALA A 96 -5.00 1.57 -2.54
C ALA A 96 -4.25 0.90 -3.70
N VAL A 97 -2.97 1.21 -3.91
CA VAL A 97 -2.16 0.60 -4.97
C VAL A 97 -1.94 -0.89 -4.70
N SER A 98 -1.68 -1.28 -3.44
CA SER A 98 -1.60 -2.70 -3.05
C SER A 98 -2.90 -3.44 -3.40
N HIS A 99 -4.06 -2.84 -3.10
CA HIS A 99 -5.36 -3.44 -3.41
C HIS A 99 -5.69 -3.43 -4.91
N PHE A 100 -5.24 -2.41 -5.65
CA PHE A 100 -5.38 -2.35 -7.11
C PHE A 100 -4.72 -3.55 -7.79
N PHE A 101 -3.53 -3.95 -7.35
CA PHE A 101 -2.84 -5.12 -7.91
C PHE A 101 -3.39 -6.46 -7.41
N ILE A 102 -3.78 -6.56 -6.13
CA ILE A 102 -4.21 -7.83 -5.53
C ILE A 102 -5.70 -8.15 -5.76
N PHE A 103 -6.55 -7.13 -5.80
CA PHE A 103 -8.01 -7.26 -5.89
C PHE A 103 -8.60 -6.42 -7.04
N PRO A 104 -8.09 -6.53 -8.28
CA PRO A 104 -8.40 -5.59 -9.36
C PRO A 104 -9.89 -5.49 -9.70
N GLU A 105 -10.62 -6.61 -9.74
CA GLU A 105 -12.05 -6.62 -10.04
C GLU A 105 -12.86 -5.87 -8.97
N LYS A 106 -12.67 -6.22 -7.68
CA LYS A 106 -13.35 -5.51 -6.57
C LYS A 106 -12.94 -4.05 -6.48
N PHE A 107 -11.67 -3.75 -6.75
CA PHE A 107 -11.17 -2.39 -6.76
C PHE A 107 -11.88 -1.57 -7.83
N LYS A 108 -11.99 -2.10 -9.06
CA LYS A 108 -12.71 -1.47 -10.16
C LYS A 108 -14.18 -1.25 -9.86
N ASP A 109 -14.84 -2.21 -9.21
CA ASP A 109 -16.26 -2.11 -8.88
C ASP A 109 -16.55 -1.02 -7.84
N ILE A 110 -15.67 -0.86 -6.84
CA ILE A 110 -15.87 0.08 -5.71
C ILE A 110 -15.28 1.47 -6.00
N LEU A 111 -14.14 1.52 -6.70
CA LEU A 111 -13.37 2.73 -7.00
C LEU A 111 -13.06 2.82 -8.51
N PRO A 112 -14.07 2.92 -9.38
CA PRO A 112 -13.85 2.87 -10.83
C PRO A 112 -13.02 4.04 -11.37
N GLY A 113 -13.14 5.24 -10.78
CA GLY A 113 -12.38 6.42 -11.18
C GLY A 113 -10.90 6.29 -10.85
N GLU A 114 -10.60 5.87 -9.62
CA GLU A 114 -9.25 5.61 -9.13
C GLU A 114 -8.64 4.42 -9.87
N PHE A 115 -9.41 3.37 -10.16
CA PHE A 115 -8.95 2.24 -10.98
C PHE A 115 -8.49 2.71 -12.36
N ALA A 116 -9.27 3.57 -13.03
CA ALA A 116 -8.90 4.11 -14.32
C ALA A 116 -7.66 5.01 -14.25
N ALA A 117 -7.51 5.80 -13.19
CA ALA A 117 -6.33 6.63 -12.96
C ALA A 117 -5.08 5.78 -12.70
N LEU A 118 -5.16 4.81 -11.80
CA LEU A 118 -4.05 3.90 -11.48
C LEU A 118 -3.67 3.01 -12.66
N SER A 119 -4.65 2.58 -13.49
CA SER A 119 -4.37 1.84 -14.73
C SER A 119 -3.52 2.65 -15.71
N LYS A 120 -3.78 3.96 -15.85
CA LYS A 120 -2.94 4.84 -16.70
C LYS A 120 -1.51 4.96 -16.18
N ILE A 121 -1.33 4.94 -14.86
CA ILE A 121 -0.03 5.06 -14.21
C ILE A 121 0.76 3.76 -14.31
N PHE A 122 0.14 2.61 -14.02
CA PHE A 122 0.84 1.35 -13.81
C PHE A 122 0.69 0.34 -14.95
N ASN A 123 -0.30 0.50 -15.82
CA ASN A 123 -0.50 -0.35 -17.01
C ASN A 123 -0.51 0.50 -18.30
N PRO A 124 0.56 1.26 -18.59
CA PRO A 124 0.60 2.02 -19.84
C PRO A 124 0.53 1.06 -21.03
N CYS A 125 -0.42 1.27 -21.95
CA CYS A 125 -0.37 0.63 -23.26
C CYS A 125 0.91 1.11 -23.97
N PHE A 126 1.81 0.18 -24.30
CA PHE A 126 2.93 0.39 -25.22
C PHE A 126 2.53 -0.06 -26.63
#